data_AF-A0A8B7YIG5-F1
#
_entry.id   AF-A0A8B7YIG5-F1
#
_cell.length_a   1.000
_cell.length_b   1.000
_cell.length_c   1.000
_cell.angle_alpha   90.00
_cell.angle_beta   90.00
_cell.angle_gamma   90.00
#
_symmetry.space_group_name_H-M   'P 1'
#
loop_
_entity.id
_entity.type
_entity.pdbx_description
1 polymer ?
#
loop_
_entity_poly.entity_id
_entity_poly.type
_entity_poly.pdbx_seq_one_letter_code
_entity_poly.pdbx_strand_id
1 'polypeptide(L)'
;MDLSESGQKIRSIPNAGGNSVDSEVLSFELMHRCFGAQLLKTEMEVVYYPEGGSITDYTCLMFGTRLGVSVTRAMKFKGEFELEDAEKLLQKKLSGVVNSSRNSLECWSKQILHIWATNHSVANQMARAYSRMPRDLTTNTVVLVTVVTTNADRAIIFG
;
A
#
# COMPACT_ATOMS: atom_id res chain seq x y z
N MET A 1 -2.84 -10.28 19.57
CA MET A 1 -3.53 -9.95 18.31
C MET A 1 -3.63 -11.24 17.54
N ASP A 2 -4.83 -11.78 17.37
CA ASP A 2 -5.04 -13.00 16.60
C ASP A 2 -5.06 -12.63 15.12
N LEU A 3 -4.02 -13.03 14.37
CA LEU A 3 -3.90 -12.80 12.94
C LEU A 3 -4.69 -13.86 12.17
N SER A 4 -5.25 -13.50 11.02
CA SER A 4 -5.79 -14.47 10.06
C SER A 4 -4.69 -15.42 9.57
N GLU A 5 -5.06 -16.59 9.04
CA GLU A 5 -4.10 -17.53 8.45
C GLU A 5 -3.26 -16.87 7.35
N SER A 6 -3.87 -15.99 6.56
CA SER A 6 -3.19 -15.22 5.51
C SER A 6 -2.24 -14.17 6.09
N GLY A 7 -2.61 -13.49 7.17
CA GLY A 7 -1.72 -12.58 7.90
C GLY A 7 -0.52 -13.30 8.52
N GLN A 8 -0.72 -14.52 9.02
CA GLN A 8 0.36 -15.39 9.48
C GLN A 8 1.28 -15.81 8.32
N LYS A 9 0.71 -16.16 7.15
CA LYS A 9 1.49 -16.48 5.94
C LYS A 9 2.40 -15.32 5.54
N ILE A 10 1.89 -14.09 5.46
CA ILE A 10 2.69 -12.90 5.14
C ILE A 10 3.82 -12.71 6.16
N ARG A 11 3.53 -12.91 7.46
CA ARG A 11 4.53 -12.78 8.52
C ARG A 11 5.63 -13.85 8.46
N SER A 12 5.29 -15.06 8.02
CA SER A 12 6.18 -16.23 8.06
C SER A 12 7.05 -16.39 6.82
N ILE A 13 6.68 -15.78 5.69
CA ILE A 13 7.45 -15.84 4.45
C ILE A 13 8.48 -14.70 4.44
N PRO A 14 9.75 -14.96 4.05
CA PRO A 14 10.74 -13.90 3.89
C PRO A 14 10.24 -12.84 2.89
N ASN A 15 10.31 -11.57 3.26
CA ASN A 15 10.14 -10.47 2.30
C ASN A 15 11.42 -10.31 1.46
N ALA A 16 11.36 -9.55 0.37
CA ALA A 16 12.52 -9.23 -0.48
C ALA A 16 13.58 -8.37 0.23
N GLY A 17 13.41 -8.13 1.54
CA GLY A 17 14.30 -7.40 2.44
C GLY A 17 13.62 -6.17 3.05
N GLY A 18 13.81 -5.95 4.37
CA GLY A 18 13.46 -4.70 5.05
C GLY A 18 12.53 -4.84 6.27
N ASN A 19 12.39 -3.75 7.04
CA ASN A 19 11.56 -3.67 8.25
C ASN A 19 10.10 -3.26 7.93
N SER A 20 9.49 -3.84 6.90
CA SER A 20 8.12 -3.53 6.43
C SER A 20 7.09 -4.62 6.73
N VAL A 21 7.51 -5.83 7.09
CA VAL A 21 6.62 -7.00 7.32
C VAL A 21 5.42 -6.67 8.20
N ASP A 22 5.64 -6.00 9.35
CA ASP A 22 4.52 -5.64 10.24
C ASP A 22 3.50 -4.70 9.57
N SER A 23 3.97 -3.76 8.76
CA SER A 23 3.09 -2.84 8.02
C SER A 23 2.28 -3.55 6.95
N GLU A 24 2.86 -4.57 6.31
CA GLU A 24 2.21 -5.41 5.29
C GLU A 24 1.18 -6.34 5.92
N VAL A 25 1.53 -7.01 7.02
CA VAL A 25 0.60 -7.87 7.79
C VAL A 25 -0.59 -7.05 8.27
N LEU A 26 -0.36 -5.89 8.89
CA LEU A 26 -1.44 -5.01 9.35
C LEU A 26 -2.27 -4.47 8.18
N SER A 27 -1.62 -4.18 7.04
CA SER A 27 -2.31 -3.73 5.83
C SER A 27 -3.27 -4.81 5.35
N PHE A 28 -2.79 -6.05 5.23
CA PHE A 28 -3.62 -7.17 4.82
C PHE A 28 -4.75 -7.45 5.82
N GLU A 29 -4.48 -7.44 7.12
CA GLU A 29 -5.52 -7.65 8.15
C GLU A 29 -6.62 -6.60 8.06
N LEU A 30 -6.28 -5.33 7.85
CA LEU A 30 -7.27 -4.27 7.64
C LEU A 30 -8.11 -4.57 6.39
N MET A 31 -7.48 -4.93 5.27
CA MET A 31 -8.19 -5.24 4.03
C MET A 31 -9.10 -6.47 4.18
N HIS A 32 -8.61 -7.51 4.85
CA HIS A 32 -9.33 -8.75 5.09
C HIS A 32 -10.55 -8.51 5.97
N ARG A 33 -10.36 -7.83 7.11
CA ARG A 33 -11.43 -7.62 8.10
C ARG A 33 -12.46 -6.58 7.66
N CYS A 34 -12.03 -5.50 7.04
CA CYS A 34 -12.93 -4.41 6.66
C CYS A 34 -13.58 -4.64 5.29
N PHE A 35 -12.91 -5.34 4.38
CA PHE A 35 -13.35 -5.46 2.97
C PHE A 35 -13.38 -6.89 2.44
N GLY A 36 -13.10 -7.90 3.27
CA GLY A 36 -13.16 -9.31 2.88
C GLY A 36 -12.07 -9.73 1.90
N ALA A 37 -10.93 -9.03 1.87
CA ALA A 37 -9.83 -9.36 0.98
C ALA A 37 -9.27 -10.77 1.25
N GLN A 38 -8.95 -11.51 0.19
CA GLN A 38 -8.35 -12.85 0.25
C GLN A 38 -6.95 -12.81 -0.36
N LEU A 39 -5.93 -13.30 0.34
CA LEU A 39 -4.55 -13.30 -0.15
C LEU A 39 -4.41 -14.22 -1.37
N LEU A 40 -3.74 -13.73 -2.42
CA LEU A 40 -3.40 -14.52 -3.60
C LEU A 40 -1.92 -14.87 -3.62
N LYS A 41 -1.06 -13.85 -3.63
CA LYS A 41 0.40 -13.99 -3.67
C LYS A 41 1.07 -12.93 -2.78
N THR A 42 2.13 -13.31 -2.08
CA THR A 42 3.02 -12.38 -1.35
C THR A 42 4.08 -11.79 -2.30
N GLU A 43 4.83 -10.79 -1.84
CA GLU A 43 5.88 -10.08 -2.59
C GLU A 43 6.79 -11.03 -3.40
N MET A 44 7.29 -12.08 -2.76
CA MET A 44 8.22 -13.06 -3.35
C MET A 44 7.55 -14.09 -4.28
N GLU A 45 6.23 -14.21 -4.23
CA GLU A 45 5.46 -15.12 -5.08
C GLU A 45 5.05 -14.44 -6.41
N VAL A 46 5.15 -13.10 -6.50
CA VAL A 46 4.84 -12.35 -7.73
C VAL A 46 6.05 -12.32 -8.65
N VAL A 47 5.84 -12.71 -9.91
CA VAL A 47 6.92 -12.73 -10.91
C VAL A 47 6.91 -11.43 -11.73
N TYR A 48 8.10 -10.85 -11.92
CA TYR A 48 8.32 -9.64 -12.69
C TYR A 48 9.34 -9.87 -13.81
N TYR A 49 9.14 -9.21 -14.94
CA TYR A 49 10.11 -9.16 -16.03
C TYR A 49 10.10 -7.77 -16.69
N PRO A 50 11.26 -7.12 -16.91
CA PRO A 50 12.60 -7.54 -16.48
C PRO A 50 12.77 -7.52 -14.95
N GLU A 51 13.73 -8.31 -14.46
CA GLU A 51 14.06 -8.40 -13.03
C GLU A 51 14.70 -7.09 -12.50
N GLY A 52 14.60 -6.84 -11.19
CA GLY A 52 15.22 -5.69 -10.51
C GLY A 52 14.40 -4.40 -10.47
N GLY A 53 13.11 -4.46 -10.85
CA GLY A 53 12.18 -3.33 -10.83
C GLY A 53 11.44 -3.11 -9.50
N SER A 54 10.49 -2.17 -9.50
CA SER A 54 9.56 -1.98 -8.38
C SER A 54 8.64 -3.20 -8.24
N ILE A 55 8.49 -3.67 -7.01
CA ILE A 55 7.64 -4.81 -6.66
C ILE A 55 6.47 -4.36 -5.78
N THR A 56 5.40 -5.12 -5.86
CA THR A 56 4.17 -4.97 -5.08
C THR A 56 4.26 -5.87 -3.85
N ASP A 57 3.88 -5.38 -2.67
CA ASP A 57 4.04 -6.09 -1.39
C ASP A 57 3.17 -7.36 -1.30
N TYR A 58 1.93 -7.31 -1.82
CA TYR A 58 1.10 -8.51 -1.99
C TYR A 58 0.00 -8.30 -3.04
N THR A 59 -0.63 -9.39 -3.45
CA THR A 59 -1.84 -9.38 -4.28
C THR A 59 -3.00 -10.04 -3.54
N CYS A 60 -4.20 -9.53 -3.75
CA CYS A 60 -5.40 -10.07 -3.12
C CYS A 60 -6.60 -10.08 -4.08
N LEU A 61 -7.60 -10.89 -3.75
CA LEU A 61 -8.92 -10.85 -4.34
C LEU A 61 -9.84 -10.07 -3.42
N MET A 62 -10.48 -9.02 -3.93
CA MET A 62 -11.43 -8.22 -3.18
C MET A 62 -12.58 -7.82 -4.12
N PHE A 63 -13.82 -8.04 -3.69
CA PHE A 63 -15.03 -7.79 -4.51
C PHE A 63 -14.95 -8.43 -5.91
N GLY A 64 -14.43 -9.66 -6.00
CA GLY A 64 -14.27 -10.38 -7.28
C GLY A 64 -13.17 -9.84 -8.20
N THR A 65 -12.40 -8.84 -7.76
CA THR A 65 -11.33 -8.22 -8.54
C THR A 65 -9.96 -8.56 -7.97
N ARG A 66 -9.01 -8.93 -8.84
CA ARG A 66 -7.60 -9.13 -8.46
C ARG A 66 -6.91 -7.78 -8.35
N LEU A 67 -6.31 -7.52 -7.20
CA LEU A 67 -5.67 -6.27 -6.86
C LEU A 67 -4.21 -6.50 -6.49
N GLY A 68 -3.33 -5.62 -6.97
CA GLY A 68 -2.03 -5.43 -6.35
C GLY A 68 -2.15 -4.44 -5.19
N VAL A 69 -1.39 -4.66 -4.13
CA VAL A 69 -1.33 -3.75 -2.98
C VAL A 69 0.10 -3.42 -2.64
N SER A 70 0.43 -2.13 -2.71
CA SER A 70 1.68 -1.59 -2.21
C SER A 70 1.49 -0.89 -0.87
N VAL A 71 2.41 -1.06 0.07
CA VAL A 71 2.31 -0.55 1.44
C VAL A 71 3.43 0.45 1.72
N THR A 72 3.10 1.54 2.41
CA THR A 72 4.10 2.49 2.89
C THR A 72 3.66 3.23 4.15
N ARG A 73 4.59 3.95 4.77
CA ARG A 73 4.36 4.76 5.97
C ARG A 73 4.63 6.22 5.62
N ALA A 74 3.67 7.10 5.90
CA ALA A 74 3.86 8.54 5.85
C ALA A 74 4.33 9.02 7.22
N MET A 75 5.65 9.16 7.36
CA MET A 75 6.29 9.64 8.58
C MET A 75 7.61 10.34 8.25
N LYS A 76 8.00 11.30 9.09
CA LYS A 76 9.29 11.98 9.00
C LYS A 76 10.09 11.70 10.26
N PHE A 77 11.36 11.36 10.11
CA PHE A 77 12.23 11.03 11.24
C PHE A 77 12.56 12.27 12.11
N LYS A 78 12.65 13.45 11.49
CA LYS A 78 12.91 14.73 12.16
C LYS A 78 12.05 15.84 11.56
N GLY A 79 11.44 16.64 12.43
CA GLY A 79 10.57 17.76 12.05
C GLY A 79 9.14 17.32 11.68
N GLU A 80 8.34 18.28 11.26
CA GLU A 80 6.96 18.03 10.82
C GLU A 80 6.93 17.46 9.41
N PHE A 81 5.98 16.55 9.19
CA PHE A 81 5.71 15.99 7.86
C PHE A 81 4.88 17.01 7.08
N GLU A 82 5.49 17.61 6.07
CA GLU A 82 4.92 18.71 5.30
C GLU A 82 4.37 18.25 3.96
N LEU A 83 3.70 19.17 3.27
CA LEU A 83 3.11 18.91 1.96
C LEU A 83 4.15 18.46 0.93
N GLU A 84 5.36 19.04 0.95
CA GLU A 84 6.43 18.64 0.03
C GLU A 84 6.92 17.21 0.30
N ASP A 85 6.98 16.79 1.57
CA ASP A 85 7.31 15.40 1.94
C ASP A 85 6.25 14.43 1.38
N ALA A 86 4.97 14.81 1.49
CA ALA A 86 3.85 14.05 0.95
C ALA A 86 3.90 13.93 -0.58
N GLU A 87 4.18 15.02 -1.29
CA GLU A 87 4.32 15.06 -2.75
C GLU A 87 5.47 14.16 -3.22
N LYS A 88 6.65 14.27 -2.59
CA LYS A 88 7.81 13.40 -2.90
C LYS A 88 7.51 11.93 -2.64
N LEU A 89 6.84 11.61 -1.53
CA LEU A 89 6.49 10.23 -1.17
C LEU A 89 5.48 9.64 -2.18
N LEU A 90 4.40 10.38 -2.49
CA LEU A 90 3.39 9.94 -3.44
C LEU A 90 3.96 9.79 -4.85
N GLN A 91 4.71 10.78 -5.33
CA GLN A 91 5.33 10.72 -6.65
C GLN A 91 6.19 9.46 -6.79
N LYS A 92 7.08 9.21 -5.81
CA LYS A 92 7.94 8.03 -5.81
C LYS A 92 7.13 6.73 -5.79
N LYS A 93 6.13 6.63 -4.92
CA LYS A 93 5.36 5.40 -4.71
C LYS A 93 4.39 5.10 -5.85
N LEU A 94 3.68 6.09 -6.35
CA LEU A 94 2.79 5.93 -7.50
C LEU A 94 3.56 5.58 -8.78
N SER A 95 4.71 6.21 -9.03
CA SER A 95 5.58 5.79 -10.15
C SER A 95 6.04 4.34 -10.00
N GLY A 96 6.38 3.92 -8.77
CA GLY A 96 6.71 2.52 -8.46
C GLY A 96 5.57 1.55 -8.76
N VAL A 97 4.34 1.89 -8.37
CA VAL A 97 3.12 1.08 -8.63
C VAL A 97 2.81 0.96 -10.12
N VAL A 98 2.98 2.05 -10.88
CA VAL A 98 2.82 2.02 -12.34
C VAL A 98 3.86 1.11 -12.97
N ASN A 99 5.11 1.20 -12.53
CA ASN A 99 6.20 0.34 -13.03
C ASN A 99 5.99 -1.13 -12.66
N SER A 100 5.59 -1.44 -11.42
CA SER A 100 5.34 -2.82 -10.98
C SER A 100 4.19 -3.44 -11.77
N SER A 101 3.15 -2.66 -12.08
CA SER A 101 2.02 -3.11 -12.89
C SER A 101 2.39 -3.39 -14.35
N ARG A 102 3.36 -2.65 -14.92
CA ARG A 102 3.85 -2.91 -16.28
C ARG A 102 4.73 -4.15 -16.37
N ASN A 103 5.52 -4.39 -15.33
CA ASN A 103 6.54 -5.44 -15.35
C ASN A 103 6.04 -6.77 -14.75
N SER A 104 4.89 -6.78 -14.09
CA SER A 104 4.36 -8.02 -13.53
C SER A 104 3.83 -8.94 -14.61
N LEU A 105 4.08 -10.23 -14.45
CA LEU A 105 3.46 -11.29 -15.24
C LEU A 105 2.07 -11.68 -14.72
N GLU A 106 1.62 -11.08 -13.62
CA GLU A 106 0.30 -11.29 -13.06
C GLU A 106 -0.74 -10.34 -13.65
N CYS A 107 -1.95 -10.84 -13.87
CA CYS A 107 -3.07 -10.04 -14.38
C CYS A 107 -3.95 -9.52 -13.24
N TRP A 108 -3.50 -8.51 -12.48
CA TRP A 108 -4.39 -7.74 -11.61
C TRP A 108 -5.02 -6.57 -12.37
N SER A 109 -6.26 -6.22 -12.03
CA SER A 109 -7.04 -5.22 -12.76
C SER A 109 -6.82 -3.79 -12.24
N LYS A 110 -6.50 -3.67 -10.95
CA LYS A 110 -6.29 -2.39 -10.26
C LYS A 110 -5.21 -2.52 -9.18
N GLN A 111 -4.73 -1.37 -8.73
CA GLN A 111 -3.74 -1.26 -7.66
C GLN A 111 -4.30 -0.48 -6.48
N ILE A 112 -3.82 -0.82 -5.29
CA ILE A 112 -4.03 -0.03 -4.08
C ILE A 112 -2.65 0.39 -3.54
N LEU A 113 -2.45 1.68 -3.34
CA LEU A 113 -1.35 2.18 -2.51
C LEU A 113 -1.90 2.46 -1.11
N HIS A 114 -1.60 1.58 -0.15
CA HIS A 114 -1.99 1.74 1.25
C HIS A 114 -0.90 2.48 2.03
N ILE A 115 -1.28 3.57 2.68
CA ILE A 115 -0.39 4.48 3.40
C ILE A 115 -0.81 4.57 4.86
N TRP A 116 0.07 4.15 5.75
CA TRP A 116 -0.07 4.36 7.18
C TRP A 116 0.34 5.79 7.55
N ALA A 117 -0.60 6.57 8.07
CA ALA A 117 -0.37 7.93 8.57
C ALA A 117 -0.35 7.94 10.10
N THR A 118 0.56 8.71 10.69
CA THR A 118 0.74 8.78 12.15
C THR A 118 -0.32 9.63 12.85
N ASN A 119 -1.00 10.51 12.12
CA ASN A 119 -2.09 11.33 12.63
C ASN A 119 -2.89 11.96 11.46
N HIS A 120 -3.97 12.65 11.79
CA HIS A 120 -4.82 13.33 10.81
C HIS A 120 -4.12 14.46 10.05
N SER A 121 -3.16 15.16 10.67
CA SER A 121 -2.40 16.20 9.97
C SER A 121 -1.61 15.60 8.80
N VAL A 122 -0.91 14.49 9.04
CA VAL A 122 -0.20 13.75 7.98
C VAL A 122 -1.16 13.29 6.90
N ALA A 123 -2.29 12.68 7.25
CA ALA A 123 -3.28 12.24 6.26
C ALA A 123 -3.84 13.41 5.43
N ASN A 124 -4.05 14.57 6.03
CA ASN A 124 -4.46 15.78 5.32
C ASN A 124 -3.37 16.27 4.35
N GLN A 125 -2.08 16.21 4.73
CA GLN A 125 -1.00 16.55 3.79
C GLN A 125 -0.97 15.56 2.61
N MET A 126 -1.17 14.26 2.88
CA MET A 126 -1.27 13.24 1.82
C MET A 126 -2.44 13.51 0.87
N ALA A 127 -3.62 13.87 1.40
CA ALA A 127 -4.79 14.24 0.60
C ALA A 127 -4.52 15.46 -0.30
N ARG A 128 -3.89 16.50 0.26
CA ARG A 128 -3.50 17.71 -0.47
C ARG A 128 -2.48 17.40 -1.56
N ALA A 129 -1.48 16.56 -1.26
CA ALA A 129 -0.49 16.14 -2.24
C ALA A 129 -1.14 15.32 -3.37
N TYR A 130 -2.04 14.40 -3.04
CA TYR A 130 -2.77 13.59 -4.04
C TYR A 130 -3.54 14.47 -5.03
N SER A 131 -4.19 15.53 -4.56
CA SER A 131 -4.93 16.47 -5.44
C SER A 131 -4.04 17.19 -6.48
N ARG A 132 -2.72 17.20 -6.26
CA ARG A 132 -1.72 17.80 -7.15
C ARG A 132 -1.00 16.78 -8.02
N MET A 133 -1.23 15.48 -7.81
CA MET A 133 -0.56 14.44 -8.58
C MET A 133 -1.09 14.39 -10.03
N PRO A 134 -0.22 14.17 -11.02
CA PRO A 134 -0.63 13.94 -12.40
C PRO A 134 -1.58 12.76 -12.52
N ARG A 135 -2.64 12.88 -13.35
CA ARG A 135 -3.62 11.81 -13.54
C ARG A 135 -2.99 10.51 -14.02
N ASP A 136 -1.93 10.58 -14.82
CA ASP A 136 -1.23 9.40 -15.34
C ASP A 136 -0.69 8.49 -14.22
N LEU A 137 -0.44 9.04 -13.03
CA LEU A 137 0.02 8.29 -11.86
C LEU A 137 -1.12 7.76 -10.99
N THR A 138 -2.33 8.33 -11.08
CA THR A 138 -3.47 8.01 -10.20
C THR A 138 -4.56 7.21 -10.90
N THR A 139 -4.61 7.18 -12.23
CA THR A 139 -5.75 6.65 -13.02
C THR A 139 -6.14 5.21 -12.71
N ASN A 140 -5.18 4.32 -12.38
CA ASN A 140 -5.48 2.91 -12.06
C ASN A 140 -5.07 2.50 -10.65
N THR A 141 -4.87 3.47 -9.75
CA THR A 141 -4.38 3.25 -8.40
C THR A 141 -5.27 3.96 -7.39
N VAL A 142 -5.90 3.19 -6.49
CA VAL A 142 -6.62 3.76 -5.34
C VAL A 142 -5.60 4.05 -4.24
N VAL A 143 -5.64 5.26 -3.67
CA VAL A 143 -4.78 5.63 -2.54
C VAL A 143 -5.59 5.54 -1.25
N LEU A 144 -5.29 4.53 -0.44
CA LEU A 144 -5.89 4.34 0.88
C LEU A 144 -4.96 4.95 1.93
N VAL A 145 -5.45 5.91 2.72
CA VAL A 145 -4.68 6.46 3.85
C VAL A 145 -5.35 6.09 5.16
N THR A 146 -4.68 5.28 5.97
CA THR A 146 -5.18 4.86 7.27
C THR A 146 -4.45 5.60 8.37
N VAL A 147 -5.19 6.30 9.22
CA VAL A 147 -4.62 6.97 10.40
C VAL A 147 -4.64 6.00 11.56
N VAL A 148 -3.46 5.69 12.09
CA VAL A 148 -3.34 4.90 13.31
C VAL A 148 -3.63 5.83 14.48
N THR A 149 -4.72 5.58 15.21
CA THR A 149 -5.02 6.32 16.44
C THR A 149 -4.92 5.38 17.63
N THR A 150 -4.61 5.93 18.80
CA THR A 150 -4.55 5.15 20.04
C THR A 150 -5.93 4.69 20.53
N ASN A 151 -7.04 5.11 19.88
CA ASN A 151 -8.40 4.65 20.16
C ASN A 151 -9.28 4.69 18.87
N ALA A 152 -9.55 3.51 18.31
CA ALA A 152 -10.43 3.21 17.17
C ALA A 152 -9.99 3.76 15.80
N ASP A 153 -9.51 2.85 14.94
CA ASP A 153 -9.03 3.11 13.59
C ASP A 153 -10.09 3.78 12.69
N ARG A 154 -9.68 4.85 11.99
CA ARG A 154 -10.46 5.51 10.94
C ARG A 154 -9.63 5.55 9.66
N ALA A 155 -10.12 4.90 8.61
CA ALA A 155 -9.51 4.96 7.28
C ALA A 155 -10.13 6.10 6.46
N ILE A 156 -9.30 6.84 5.73
CA ILE A 156 -9.73 7.84 4.74
C ILE A 156 -9.36 7.31 3.36
N ILE A 157 -10.36 7.15 2.50
CA ILE A 157 -10.19 6.61 1.14
C ILE A 157 -10.24 7.76 0.14
N PHE A 158 -9.25 7.84 -0.74
CA PHE A 158 -9.24 8.75 -1.89
C PHE A 158 -9.40 7.94 -3.18
N GLY A 159 -10.32 8.37 -4.05
CA GLY A 159 -10.62 7.77 -5.35
C GLY A 159 -10.54 8.79 -6.46
#